data_AF-A0A7S4WHS7-F1
#
_entry.id   AF-A0A7S4WHS7-F1
#
_cell.length_a   1.000
_cell.length_b   1.000
_cell.length_c   1.000
_cell.angle_alpha   90.00
_cell.angle_beta   90.00
_cell.angle_gamma   90.00
#
_symmetry.space_group_name_H-M   'P 1'
#
loop_
_entity.id
_entity.type
_entity.pdbx_description
1 polymer ?
#
loop_
_entity_poly.entity_id
_entity_poly.type
_entity_poly.pdbx_seq_one_letter_code
_entity_poly.pdbx_strand_id
1 'polypeptide(L)'
;HVGPLEPRPPAFRGALRSPSRGMGRPGAAQRTAFQQRKRTFLGKDDKSSAGGIDAHAQEVCTVINEREDAFTTSSCSGRAFLWRGEGVKSTSNFVRYRVTHELILEAEPYFDLASLCQDTVDGAWEGIHRMREKAPPQAGRASGSCLAGLGRMVCGARGGTGKLAFPPHAGSGGDPVVWLRFEPFILHVCCRDFPAAAHIIAAARLVFKNVGVQSWSEGKVMVAIWGDEGLEMALSDPDGRPLFAGQAAWLQEQVNSRHRRNWAKINRFTAALFAAATTSPGPGPEEAGAFPDGGSGAPDGEEEEEDLLEGAARPSPARSGPRHYDVIGDVVLLSAPPPEAEREEVGAALLAENRKIRIAAARCGGLQGDLRRPGSVEILAGPERRPLITTHSEFGVRYIVDLEAVFFNPRMGPERQRICGQVREGEEVLVAFAGCCPEALQIADKTPAASIVAVELNPSAVKCAGRSLELMARQSPERAGRVRLLEGDVASVAAGLRHGSFHRLLAPRPKGATDEEDDTLVADFLRALLPLLRPEGVCHWYDFVADWEFPACERSTARIGAACRALGRQCRILRCAPANNKPVAERQYRTVIDFSVE
;
A
#
# COMPACT_ATOMS: atom_id res chain seq x y z
N HIS A 1 38.24 -6.58 -73.25
CA HIS A 1 37.79 -7.79 -73.99
C HIS A 1 36.91 -8.62 -73.06
N VAL A 2 35.65 -8.81 -73.49
CA VAL A 2 34.72 -9.94 -73.25
C VAL A 2 34.65 -10.59 -71.85
N GLY A 3 33.45 -10.50 -71.23
CA GLY A 3 32.74 -11.70 -70.73
C GLY A 3 32.64 -11.94 -69.20
N PRO A 4 31.42 -12.04 -68.63
CA PRO A 4 31.12 -12.34 -67.21
C PRO A 4 30.79 -13.83 -66.97
N LEU A 5 30.64 -14.26 -65.69
CA LEU A 5 29.62 -15.22 -65.15
C LEU A 5 29.96 -15.71 -63.72
N GLU A 6 29.27 -15.14 -62.71
CA GLU A 6 28.44 -15.75 -61.63
C GLU A 6 28.80 -17.08 -60.86
N PRO A 7 28.12 -17.44 -59.73
CA PRO A 7 28.68 -17.38 -58.37
C PRO A 7 28.86 -18.73 -57.63
N ARG A 8 29.53 -18.73 -56.46
CA ARG A 8 29.63 -19.85 -55.50
C ARG A 8 29.01 -19.49 -54.15
N PRO A 9 28.26 -20.39 -53.47
CA PRO A 9 28.12 -20.35 -52.02
C PRO A 9 29.20 -21.24 -51.36
N PRO A 10 29.47 -21.07 -50.05
CA PRO A 10 29.25 -22.25 -49.21
C PRO A 10 28.66 -21.95 -47.82
N ALA A 11 27.98 -22.98 -47.33
CA ALA A 11 27.51 -23.17 -45.98
C ALA A 11 28.61 -23.08 -44.92
N PHE A 12 28.27 -22.56 -43.74
CA PHE A 12 28.99 -22.85 -42.51
C PHE A 12 28.03 -23.34 -41.42
N ARG A 13 28.20 -24.61 -41.06
CA ARG A 13 27.69 -25.21 -39.83
C ARG A 13 28.46 -24.60 -38.65
N GLY A 14 27.74 -24.02 -37.70
CA GLY A 14 28.25 -23.66 -36.37
C GLY A 14 27.29 -24.19 -35.32
N ALA A 15 27.68 -25.28 -34.66
CA ALA A 15 26.94 -25.87 -33.55
C ALA A 15 26.93 -24.92 -32.34
N LEU A 16 25.76 -24.41 -31.97
CA LEU A 16 25.53 -23.78 -30.67
C LEU A 16 24.84 -24.80 -29.77
N ARG A 17 25.62 -25.36 -28.84
CA ARG A 17 25.12 -26.16 -27.71
C ARG A 17 24.21 -25.27 -26.86
N SER A 18 22.95 -25.64 -26.76
CA SER A 18 22.01 -25.12 -25.78
C SER A 18 22.37 -25.61 -24.37
N PRO A 19 22.36 -24.77 -23.32
CA PRO A 19 22.31 -25.26 -21.96
C PRO A 19 20.85 -25.50 -21.58
N SER A 20 20.45 -26.78 -21.57
CA SER A 20 19.28 -27.24 -20.83
C SER A 20 19.49 -26.95 -19.34
N ARG A 21 18.86 -25.90 -18.81
CA ARG A 21 18.71 -25.73 -17.35
C ARG A 21 17.37 -26.30 -16.93
N GLY A 22 17.36 -27.60 -16.62
CA GLY A 22 16.34 -28.18 -15.77
C GLY A 22 16.36 -27.51 -14.39
N MET A 23 15.21 -27.46 -13.72
CA MET A 23 15.10 -27.06 -12.31
C MET A 23 15.86 -28.06 -11.43
N GLY A 24 17.16 -27.87 -11.30
CA GLY A 24 17.99 -28.51 -10.30
C GLY A 24 17.91 -27.76 -8.97
N ARG A 25 18.10 -28.49 -7.87
CA ARG A 25 18.38 -27.94 -6.53
C ARG A 25 19.35 -26.75 -6.63
N PRO A 26 19.20 -25.68 -5.81
CA PRO A 26 20.11 -24.54 -5.86
C PRO A 26 21.55 -25.03 -5.73
N GLY A 27 22.41 -24.58 -6.65
CA GLY A 27 23.83 -24.96 -6.65
C GLY A 27 24.49 -24.58 -5.31
N ALA A 28 25.50 -25.36 -4.90
CA ALA A 28 26.20 -25.16 -3.63
C ALA A 28 26.64 -23.70 -3.39
N ALA A 29 27.05 -22.99 -4.45
CA ALA A 29 27.43 -21.58 -4.41
C ALA A 29 26.30 -20.63 -3.94
N GLN A 30 25.05 -20.85 -4.35
CA GLN A 30 23.91 -20.03 -3.92
C GLN A 30 23.55 -20.28 -2.44
N ARG A 31 23.65 -21.53 -1.97
CA ARG A 31 23.43 -21.85 -0.55
C ARG A 31 24.46 -21.17 0.33
N THR A 32 25.75 -21.22 -0.06
CA THR A 32 26.83 -20.54 0.65
C THR A 32 26.66 -19.01 0.66
N ALA A 33 26.28 -18.41 -0.46
CA ALA A 33 26.03 -16.97 -0.55
C ALA A 33 24.87 -16.49 0.33
N PHE A 34 23.79 -17.28 0.44
CA PHE A 34 22.67 -16.96 1.33
C PHE A 34 23.06 -17.08 2.81
N GLN A 35 23.78 -18.13 3.20
CA GLN A 35 24.25 -18.29 4.58
C GLN A 35 25.19 -17.16 5.00
N GLN A 36 26.08 -16.73 4.11
CA GLN A 36 26.94 -15.59 4.37
C GLN A 36 26.11 -14.31 4.57
N ARG A 37 25.09 -14.08 3.74
CA ARG A 37 24.18 -12.94 3.87
C ARG A 37 23.40 -12.97 5.19
N LYS A 38 22.87 -14.14 5.58
CA LYS A 38 22.18 -14.35 6.85
C LYS A 38 23.10 -14.02 8.03
N ARG A 39 24.32 -14.57 8.05
CA ARG A 39 25.32 -14.30 9.09
C ARG A 39 25.68 -12.81 9.16
N THR A 40 25.90 -12.17 8.01
CA THR A 40 26.19 -10.73 7.94
C THR A 40 25.01 -9.87 8.40
N PHE A 41 23.76 -10.30 8.19
CA PHE A 41 22.61 -9.52 8.60
C PHE A 41 22.30 -9.68 10.09
N LEU A 42 22.27 -10.92 10.58
CA LEU A 42 21.99 -11.23 11.99
C LEU A 42 23.14 -10.81 12.93
N GLY A 43 24.34 -10.58 12.40
CA GLY A 43 25.47 -10.03 13.15
C GLY A 43 25.55 -8.50 13.17
N LYS A 44 24.58 -7.77 12.61
CA LYS A 44 24.50 -6.30 12.73
C LYS A 44 23.73 -5.92 13.98
N ASP A 45 24.14 -4.83 14.61
CA ASP A 45 23.37 -4.21 15.69
C ASP A 45 22.00 -3.76 15.18
N ASP A 46 20.97 -3.97 16.01
CA ASP A 46 19.60 -3.57 15.67
C ASP A 46 19.52 -2.04 15.59
N LYS A 47 18.94 -1.56 14.47
CA LYS A 47 18.76 -0.13 14.18
C LYS A 47 17.41 0.39 14.64
N SER A 48 16.62 -0.43 15.33
CA SER A 48 15.36 0.01 15.95
C SER A 48 15.62 1.11 16.99
N SER A 49 14.63 1.97 17.21
CA SER A 49 14.68 3.02 18.24
C SER A 49 14.89 2.46 19.66
N ALA A 50 14.57 1.18 19.85
CA ALA A 50 14.65 0.47 21.11
C ALA A 50 16.02 -0.17 21.37
N GLY A 51 16.94 -0.15 20.39
CA GLY A 51 18.28 -0.74 20.54
C GLY A 51 18.30 -2.27 20.60
N GLY A 52 17.19 -2.94 20.26
CA GLY A 52 17.05 -4.40 20.28
C GLY A 52 15.70 -4.90 19.76
N ILE A 53 15.62 -6.20 19.46
CA ILE A 53 14.38 -6.85 19.04
C ILE A 53 13.38 -6.80 20.20
N ASP A 54 12.19 -6.30 19.91
CA ASP A 54 11.08 -6.24 20.84
C ASP A 54 10.76 -7.64 21.43
N ALA A 55 10.59 -7.73 22.75
CA ALA A 55 10.38 -8.98 23.47
C ALA A 55 9.21 -9.80 22.90
N HIS A 56 8.11 -9.14 22.49
CA HIS A 56 6.94 -9.83 21.94
C HIS A 56 7.14 -10.33 20.50
N ALA A 57 8.15 -9.82 19.79
CA ALA A 57 8.54 -10.31 18.47
C ALA A 57 9.77 -11.24 18.52
N GLN A 58 10.42 -11.38 19.67
CA GLN A 58 11.67 -12.12 19.80
C GLN A 58 11.51 -13.60 19.42
N GLU A 59 10.48 -14.26 19.94
CA GLU A 59 10.26 -15.69 19.70
C GLU A 59 10.03 -16.00 18.22
N VAL A 60 9.12 -15.28 17.57
CA VAL A 60 8.86 -15.45 16.12
C VAL A 60 10.10 -15.18 15.28
N CYS A 61 10.90 -14.18 15.67
CA CYS A 61 12.15 -13.89 14.99
C CYS A 61 13.16 -15.03 15.15
N THR A 62 13.30 -15.57 16.35
CA THR A 62 14.17 -16.73 16.63
C THR A 62 13.79 -17.93 15.78
N VAL A 63 12.52 -18.32 15.78
CA VAL A 63 12.01 -19.47 14.99
C VAL A 63 12.32 -19.32 13.50
N ILE A 64 12.14 -18.11 12.96
CA ILE A 64 12.45 -17.84 11.55
C ILE A 64 13.97 -17.86 11.31
N ASN A 65 14.74 -17.28 12.23
CA ASN A 65 16.19 -17.15 12.14
C ASN A 65 16.93 -18.47 12.37
N GLU A 66 16.31 -19.49 12.95
CA GLU A 66 16.89 -20.84 13.04
C GLU A 66 16.84 -21.61 11.71
N ARG A 67 15.93 -21.24 10.80
CA ARG A 67 15.79 -21.91 9.50
C ARG A 67 17.00 -21.68 8.59
N GLU A 68 17.49 -22.70 7.89
CA GLU A 68 18.57 -22.52 6.91
C GLU A 68 18.21 -21.62 5.72
N ASP A 69 16.92 -21.44 5.46
CA ASP A 69 16.39 -20.85 4.23
C ASP A 69 15.71 -19.48 4.42
N ALA A 70 15.70 -18.95 5.64
CA ALA A 70 15.09 -17.66 5.96
C ALA A 70 15.83 -16.95 7.11
N PHE A 71 15.65 -15.63 7.18
CA PHE A 71 15.99 -14.81 8.34
C PHE A 71 15.21 -13.49 8.33
N THR A 72 14.96 -12.90 9.50
CA THR A 72 14.24 -11.63 9.67
C THR A 72 15.14 -10.43 9.37
N THR A 73 14.64 -9.43 8.64
CA THR A 73 15.39 -8.20 8.34
C THR A 73 14.93 -6.97 9.11
N SER A 74 13.70 -6.99 9.62
CA SER A 74 13.17 -5.98 10.54
C SER A 74 11.92 -6.52 11.20
N SER A 75 11.69 -6.13 12.45
CA SER A 75 10.52 -6.52 13.23
C SER A 75 10.03 -5.35 14.08
N CYS A 76 8.72 -5.29 14.31
CA CYS A 76 8.06 -4.42 15.26
C CYS A 76 6.90 -5.23 15.85
N SER A 77 6.86 -5.43 17.16
CA SER A 77 5.79 -6.20 17.79
C SER A 77 4.46 -5.45 17.79
N GLY A 78 4.46 -4.15 17.46
CA GLY A 78 3.33 -3.25 17.58
C GLY A 78 3.65 -2.15 18.58
N ARG A 79 3.19 -0.92 18.32
CA ARG A 79 3.50 0.23 19.18
C ARG A 79 2.41 1.27 19.17
N ALA A 80 2.25 1.95 20.31
CA ALA A 80 1.44 3.14 20.44
C ALA A 80 2.32 4.37 20.63
N PHE A 81 1.89 5.49 20.08
CA PHE A 81 2.53 6.78 20.33
C PHE A 81 1.56 7.93 20.07
N LEU A 82 1.88 9.07 20.66
CA LEU A 82 1.25 10.34 20.36
C LEU A 82 2.10 11.10 19.36
N TRP A 83 1.49 11.89 18.48
CA TRP A 83 2.27 12.63 17.49
C TRP A 83 1.60 13.95 17.06
N ARG A 84 2.41 14.88 16.54
CA ARG A 84 1.99 16.14 15.91
C ARG A 84 2.62 16.29 14.52
N GLY A 85 1.94 16.98 13.59
CA GLY A 85 2.44 17.32 12.27
C GLY A 85 1.67 16.74 11.08
N GLU A 86 2.36 16.45 9.98
CA GLU A 86 1.72 15.97 8.73
C GLU A 86 1.49 14.44 8.64
N GLY A 87 1.92 13.67 9.64
CA GLY A 87 1.69 12.22 9.70
C GLY A 87 2.60 11.39 8.80
N VAL A 88 3.61 12.03 8.20
CA VAL A 88 4.55 11.42 7.27
C VAL A 88 5.91 11.25 7.95
N LYS A 89 6.32 10.00 8.18
CA LYS A 89 7.57 9.63 8.89
C LYS A 89 8.87 10.21 8.30
N SER A 90 8.85 10.73 7.08
CA SER A 90 10.02 11.28 6.38
C SER A 90 10.11 12.80 6.43
N THR A 91 9.17 13.50 7.08
CA THR A 91 9.21 14.96 7.21
C THR A 91 9.77 15.36 8.58
N SER A 92 10.45 16.51 8.64
CA SER A 92 10.92 17.10 9.89
C SER A 92 9.79 17.58 10.80
N ASN A 93 8.56 17.59 10.30
CA ASN A 93 7.38 18.08 11.01
C ASN A 93 6.65 16.96 11.76
N PHE A 94 7.03 15.69 11.60
CA PHE A 94 6.42 14.55 12.30
C PHE A 94 7.14 14.29 13.62
N VAL A 95 6.58 14.79 14.72
CA VAL A 95 7.17 14.67 16.06
C VAL A 95 6.41 13.61 16.85
N ARG A 96 7.12 12.58 17.33
CA ARG A 96 6.55 11.52 18.18
C ARG A 96 6.83 11.77 19.65
N TYR A 97 5.83 11.46 20.45
CA TYR A 97 5.85 11.50 21.90
C TYR A 97 5.38 10.16 22.44
N ARG A 98 5.89 9.82 23.61
CA ARG A 98 5.42 8.71 24.44
C ARG A 98 5.34 7.36 23.69
N VAL A 99 6.36 7.03 22.92
CA VAL A 99 6.38 5.78 22.15
C VAL A 99 6.47 4.60 23.13
N THR A 100 5.49 3.70 23.09
CA THR A 100 5.48 2.47 23.89
C THR A 100 5.24 1.26 23.01
N HIS A 101 5.95 0.17 23.31
CA HIS A 101 5.69 -1.16 22.76
C HIS A 101 5.00 -2.07 23.79
N GLU A 102 4.78 -1.57 25.00
CA GLU A 102 4.13 -2.28 26.11
C GLU A 102 2.77 -1.68 26.44
N LEU A 103 2.01 -2.39 27.28
CA LEU A 103 0.77 -1.87 27.82
C LEU A 103 1.02 -0.54 28.55
N ILE A 104 0.13 0.42 28.31
CA ILE A 104 0.09 1.66 29.08
C ILE A 104 -0.41 1.28 30.48
N LEU A 105 0.39 1.50 31.51
CA LEU A 105 0.03 1.18 32.90
C LEU A 105 -0.66 2.36 33.60
N GLU A 106 -0.17 3.57 33.36
CA GLU A 106 -0.69 4.79 33.95
C GLU A 106 -1.36 5.65 32.86
N ALA A 107 -2.69 5.68 32.87
CA ALA A 107 -3.48 6.35 31.85
C ALA A 107 -3.32 7.88 31.87
N GLU A 108 -3.45 8.49 33.06
CA GLU A 108 -3.44 9.95 33.22
C GLU A 108 -2.13 10.58 32.73
N PRO A 109 -0.93 10.10 33.12
CA PRO A 109 0.32 10.67 32.63
C PRO A 109 0.54 10.43 31.14
N TYR A 110 0.08 9.29 30.60
CA TYR A 110 0.26 8.98 29.17
C TYR A 110 -0.62 9.86 28.28
N PHE A 111 -1.86 10.16 28.69
CA PHE A 111 -2.81 10.95 27.89
C PHE A 111 -2.92 12.42 28.32
N ASP A 112 -2.11 12.88 29.26
CA ASP A 112 -1.99 14.31 29.58
C ASP A 112 -1.31 15.07 28.44
N LEU A 113 -2.10 15.72 27.59
CA LEU A 113 -1.59 16.46 26.43
C LEU A 113 -0.84 17.74 26.82
N ALA A 114 -1.07 18.28 28.03
CA ALA A 114 -0.48 19.54 28.47
C ALA A 114 1.02 19.38 28.80
N SER A 115 1.44 18.18 29.21
CA SER A 115 2.84 17.87 29.52
C SER A 115 3.69 17.46 28.32
N LEU A 116 3.10 17.31 27.12
CA LEU A 116 3.84 16.88 25.92
C LEU A 116 5.01 17.80 25.54
N CYS A 117 4.95 19.09 25.88
CA CYS A 117 6.04 20.03 25.65
C CYS A 117 7.29 19.76 26.54
N GLN A 118 7.14 18.94 27.58
CA GLN A 118 8.20 18.56 28.51
C GLN A 118 8.85 17.23 28.12
N ASP A 119 8.24 16.48 27.20
CA ASP A 119 8.75 15.19 26.75
C ASP A 119 9.91 15.36 25.76
N THR A 120 10.91 14.47 25.83
CA THR A 120 11.97 14.40 24.82
C THR A 120 11.41 13.86 23.50
N VAL A 121 11.60 14.62 22.42
CA VAL A 121 11.20 14.25 21.06
C VAL A 121 11.83 12.92 20.63
N ASP A 122 11.02 12.03 20.05
CA ASP A 122 11.44 10.71 19.53
C ASP A 122 12.02 9.71 20.58
N GLY A 123 11.90 10.03 21.87
CA GLY A 123 12.32 9.14 22.96
C GLY A 123 11.33 8.01 23.25
N ALA A 124 11.85 6.89 23.77
CA ALA A 124 11.04 5.84 24.36
C ALA A 124 10.35 6.37 25.64
N TRP A 125 9.06 6.07 25.82
CA TRP A 125 8.36 6.40 27.06
C TRP A 125 8.80 5.44 28.17
N GLU A 126 9.73 5.87 29.03
CA GLU A 126 10.15 5.10 30.22
C GLU A 126 9.15 5.25 31.39
N GLY A 127 7.86 5.07 31.12
CA GLY A 127 6.81 5.02 32.15
C GLY A 127 6.84 3.79 33.06
N ILE A 128 7.97 3.08 33.15
CA ILE A 128 8.11 1.80 33.88
C ILE A 128 9.15 1.86 35.03
N HIS A 129 9.91 2.94 35.23
CA HIS A 129 10.95 2.98 36.29
C HIS A 129 10.92 4.19 37.25
N ARG A 130 9.76 4.48 37.85
CA ARG A 130 9.72 5.07 39.20
C ARG A 130 8.70 4.36 40.06
N MET A 131 9.14 3.27 40.70
CA MET A 131 8.71 2.77 42.04
C MET A 131 8.93 1.26 42.20
N ARG A 132 10.07 0.71 41.78
CA ARG A 132 10.63 -0.49 42.43
C ARG A 132 12.13 -0.30 42.60
N GLU A 133 12.54 -0.42 43.86
CA GLU A 133 13.91 -0.35 44.39
C GLU A 133 14.50 1.04 44.69
N LYS A 134 14.13 1.56 45.86
CA LYS A 134 15.13 1.93 46.88
C LYS A 134 14.63 1.49 48.25
N ALA A 135 15.00 0.29 48.67
CA ALA A 135 15.22 0.03 50.08
C ALA A 135 16.27 1.06 50.58
N PRO A 136 16.13 1.62 51.78
CA PRO A 136 16.94 2.75 52.21
C PRO A 136 18.40 2.32 52.40
N PRO A 137 19.39 2.96 51.77
CA PRO A 137 20.76 2.84 52.24
C PRO A 137 20.90 3.66 53.52
N GLN A 138 21.42 3.00 54.53
CA GLN A 138 21.73 3.52 55.85
C GLN A 138 22.65 4.74 55.78
N ALA A 139 22.52 5.57 56.82
CA ALA A 139 23.22 6.83 57.04
C ALA A 139 24.75 6.76 56.83
N GLY A 140 25.29 7.74 56.13
CA GLY A 140 26.73 8.02 56.00
C GLY A 140 26.96 9.49 55.67
N ARG A 141 27.75 10.16 56.51
CA ARG A 141 27.91 11.62 56.68
C ARG A 141 28.59 12.39 55.53
N ALA A 142 28.32 13.71 55.57
CA ALA A 142 29.19 14.84 55.17
C ALA A 142 29.35 15.09 53.65
N SER A 143 29.42 16.30 53.11
CA SER A 143 29.42 17.69 53.59
C SER A 143 29.45 18.59 52.33
N GLY A 144 28.89 19.80 52.33
CA GLY A 144 29.37 20.86 51.42
C GLY A 144 28.30 21.75 50.77
N SER A 145 27.93 22.80 51.52
CA SER A 145 27.55 24.18 51.13
C SER A 145 26.48 24.43 50.05
N CYS A 146 25.29 24.93 50.38
CA CYS A 146 24.96 26.31 50.83
C CYS A 146 25.12 27.38 49.73
N LEU A 147 23.97 27.88 49.24
CA LEU A 147 23.62 29.29 48.96
C LEU A 147 22.23 29.26 48.30
N ALA A 148 21.12 29.26 49.04
CA ALA A 148 20.47 30.43 49.64
C ALA A 148 20.13 31.53 48.62
N GLY A 149 18.86 31.57 48.21
CA GLY A 149 18.24 32.67 47.47
C GLY A 149 16.73 32.65 47.74
N LEU A 150 16.33 33.34 48.80
CA LEU A 150 14.97 33.51 49.30
C LEU A 150 14.06 34.24 48.30
N GLY A 151 12.81 33.79 48.18
CA GLY A 151 11.70 34.54 47.58
C GLY A 151 10.36 33.93 48.00
N ARG A 152 9.57 34.71 48.74
CA ARG A 152 8.53 34.27 49.67
C ARG A 152 7.13 34.20 49.02
N MET A 153 6.45 33.10 49.32
CA MET A 153 5.00 32.82 49.38
C MET A 153 4.05 34.04 49.43
N VAL A 154 2.97 34.02 48.63
CA VAL A 154 1.60 34.40 49.06
C VAL A 154 0.55 33.59 48.29
N CYS A 155 -0.23 32.79 49.03
CA CYS A 155 -1.49 32.22 48.60
C CYS A 155 -2.62 33.24 48.83
N GLY A 156 -3.46 33.44 47.81
CA GLY A 156 -4.67 34.27 47.90
C GLY A 156 -5.79 33.62 47.12
N ALA A 157 -6.68 32.94 47.84
CA ALA A 157 -7.94 32.42 47.30
C ALA A 157 -8.97 33.55 47.22
N ARG A 158 -9.66 33.68 46.08
CA ARG A 158 -11.12 33.94 45.98
C ARG A 158 -11.58 34.01 44.51
N GLY A 159 -12.53 33.13 44.20
CA GLY A 159 -13.67 33.31 43.29
C GLY A 159 -13.48 34.11 41.99
N GLY A 160 -13.38 33.38 40.88
CA GLY A 160 -13.65 33.90 39.55
C GLY A 160 -13.75 32.73 38.57
N THR A 161 -14.81 32.68 37.77
CA THR A 161 -14.98 31.78 36.63
C THR A 161 -13.87 32.07 35.61
N GLY A 162 -12.69 31.52 35.84
CA GLY A 162 -11.56 31.64 34.94
C GLY A 162 -11.68 30.60 33.84
N LYS A 163 -11.98 31.06 32.62
CA LYS A 163 -11.56 30.34 31.41
C LYS A 163 -10.09 29.97 31.60
N LEU A 164 -9.78 28.68 31.60
CA LEU A 164 -8.41 28.20 31.41
C LEU A 164 -8.00 28.62 30.00
N ALA A 165 -7.46 29.82 29.90
CA ALA A 165 -6.81 30.31 28.70
C ALA A 165 -5.44 29.63 28.63
N PHE A 166 -5.31 28.69 27.70
CA PHE A 166 -4.01 28.16 27.30
C PHE A 166 -3.22 29.28 26.61
N PRO A 167 -1.94 29.50 26.95
CA PRO A 167 -1.14 30.49 26.25
C PRO A 167 -0.96 30.03 24.79
N PRO A 168 -1.10 30.92 23.79
CA PRO A 168 -0.76 30.58 22.43
C PRO A 168 0.75 30.40 22.36
N HIS A 169 1.22 29.20 22.01
CA HIS A 169 2.59 29.03 21.60
C HIS A 169 2.79 29.75 20.26
N ALA A 170 3.28 30.98 20.35
CA ALA A 170 3.86 31.69 19.23
C ALA A 170 5.18 30.99 18.84
N GLY A 171 5.28 30.52 17.60
CA GLY A 171 6.56 30.18 16.96
C GLY A 171 6.74 28.75 16.48
N SER A 172 5.97 28.31 15.48
CA SER A 172 6.38 27.47 14.32
C SER A 172 5.12 26.90 13.67
N GLY A 173 4.96 27.07 12.36
CA GLY A 173 3.74 26.72 11.61
C GLY A 173 3.53 25.21 11.43
N GLY A 174 3.37 24.46 12.51
CA GLY A 174 2.99 23.05 12.52
C GLY A 174 1.52 22.85 12.93
N ASP A 175 0.93 21.73 12.51
CA ASP A 175 -0.41 21.29 12.94
C ASP A 175 -0.43 21.13 14.48
N PRO A 176 -1.25 21.93 15.21
CA PRO A 176 -1.35 21.84 16.66
C PRO A 176 -2.08 20.59 17.14
N VAL A 177 -2.78 19.86 16.25
CA VAL A 177 -3.55 18.67 16.59
C VAL A 177 -2.63 17.56 17.07
N VAL A 178 -2.92 17.03 18.25
CA VAL A 178 -2.28 15.81 18.77
C VAL A 178 -3.09 14.61 18.32
N TRP A 179 -2.40 13.62 17.77
CA TRP A 179 -2.99 12.35 17.32
C TRP A 179 -2.46 11.19 18.15
N LEU A 180 -3.33 10.23 18.46
CA LEU A 180 -2.97 8.89 18.92
C LEU A 180 -2.85 7.97 17.72
N ARG A 181 -1.77 7.18 17.68
CA ARG A 181 -1.58 6.15 16.68
C ARG A 181 -1.15 4.83 17.30
N PHE A 182 -1.77 3.74 16.84
CA PHE A 182 -1.31 2.38 17.07
C PHE A 182 -0.87 1.77 15.74
N GLU A 183 0.42 1.43 15.64
CA GLU A 183 0.96 0.67 14.52
C GLU A 183 1.01 -0.81 14.91
N PRO A 184 0.38 -1.72 14.15
CA PRO A 184 0.33 -3.13 14.50
C PRO A 184 1.65 -3.85 14.20
N PHE A 185 1.68 -5.17 14.39
CA PHE A 185 2.82 -6.02 14.07
C PHE A 185 3.31 -5.83 12.63
N ILE A 186 4.62 -5.67 12.45
CA ILE A 186 5.26 -5.60 11.13
C ILE A 186 6.50 -6.48 11.17
N LEU A 187 6.61 -7.39 10.20
CA LEU A 187 7.77 -8.27 10.07
C LEU A 187 8.20 -8.39 8.61
N HIS A 188 9.50 -8.25 8.36
CA HIS A 188 10.11 -8.53 7.07
C HIS A 188 11.05 -9.73 7.18
N VAL A 189 10.90 -10.68 6.26
CA VAL A 189 11.64 -11.94 6.24
C VAL A 189 12.35 -12.09 4.90
N CYS A 190 13.67 -12.18 4.92
CA CYS A 190 14.50 -12.54 3.78
C CYS A 190 14.57 -14.06 3.67
N CYS A 191 13.92 -14.60 2.64
CA CYS A 191 13.95 -16.01 2.27
C CYS A 191 14.98 -16.23 1.15
N ARG A 192 15.58 -17.41 1.11
CA ARG A 192 16.56 -17.79 0.08
C ARG A 192 15.95 -17.90 -1.30
N ASP A 193 14.75 -18.48 -1.33
CA ASP A 193 14.04 -18.87 -2.53
C ASP A 193 12.53 -18.79 -2.30
N PHE A 194 11.76 -18.94 -3.38
CA PHE A 194 10.30 -18.88 -3.31
C PHE A 194 9.66 -20.01 -2.49
N PRO A 195 10.17 -21.25 -2.48
CA PRO A 195 9.69 -22.29 -1.56
C PRO A 195 9.79 -21.89 -0.09
N ALA A 196 10.95 -21.37 0.34
CA ALA A 196 11.12 -20.85 1.70
C ALA A 196 10.13 -19.71 1.99
N ALA A 197 9.95 -18.78 1.05
CA ALA A 197 8.98 -17.70 1.17
C ALA A 197 7.53 -18.22 1.26
N ALA A 198 7.16 -19.23 0.48
CA ALA A 198 5.83 -19.82 0.48
C ALA A 198 5.48 -20.46 1.83
N HIS A 199 6.44 -21.14 2.48
CA HIS A 199 6.23 -21.69 3.82
C HIS A 199 5.94 -20.60 4.86
N ILE A 200 6.72 -19.53 4.86
CA ILE A 200 6.50 -18.38 5.76
C ILE A 200 5.15 -17.72 5.48
N ILE A 201 4.81 -17.51 4.21
CA ILE A 201 3.54 -16.89 3.79
C ILE A 201 2.34 -17.76 4.20
N ALA A 202 2.42 -19.08 4.01
CA ALA A 202 1.35 -20.01 4.35
C ALA A 202 1.06 -19.97 5.86
N ALA A 203 2.10 -20.07 6.70
CA ALA A 203 1.95 -19.95 8.15
C ALA A 203 1.39 -18.58 8.57
N ALA A 204 1.89 -17.49 7.98
CA ALA A 204 1.44 -16.14 8.32
C ALA A 204 -0.01 -15.87 7.89
N ARG A 205 -0.47 -16.41 6.76
CA ARG A 205 -1.85 -16.21 6.24
C ARG A 205 -2.94 -16.85 7.08
N LEU A 206 -2.60 -17.77 7.98
CA LEU A 206 -3.55 -18.29 8.97
C LEU A 206 -3.98 -17.21 9.98
N VAL A 207 -3.20 -16.14 10.11
CA VAL A 207 -3.39 -15.12 11.16
C VAL A 207 -3.49 -13.70 10.59
N PHE A 208 -2.67 -13.38 9.59
CA PHE A 208 -2.54 -12.04 9.04
C PHE A 208 -3.08 -11.97 7.62
N LYS A 209 -3.91 -10.96 7.35
CA LYS A 209 -4.51 -10.72 6.02
C LYS A 209 -3.51 -10.12 5.03
N ASN A 210 -2.59 -9.29 5.52
CA ASN A 210 -1.64 -8.53 4.70
C ASN A 210 -0.27 -9.21 4.69
N VAL A 211 -0.16 -10.28 3.91
CA VAL A 211 1.05 -11.11 3.78
C VAL A 211 1.40 -11.32 2.31
N GLY A 212 2.64 -11.01 1.94
CA GLY A 212 3.10 -11.25 0.58
C GLY A 212 4.58 -11.00 0.34
N VAL A 213 5.04 -11.36 -0.86
CA VAL A 213 6.38 -11.03 -1.33
C VAL A 213 6.43 -9.55 -1.68
N GLN A 214 7.32 -8.81 -1.03
CA GLN A 214 7.54 -7.38 -1.26
C GLN A 214 8.54 -7.11 -2.39
N SER A 215 9.63 -7.88 -2.45
CA SER A 215 10.66 -7.77 -3.50
C SER A 215 11.42 -9.10 -3.65
N TRP A 216 12.11 -9.32 -4.78
CA TRP A 216 12.99 -10.48 -4.96
C TRP A 216 14.14 -10.17 -5.93
N SER A 217 15.23 -10.92 -5.80
CA SER A 217 16.39 -10.95 -6.69
C SER A 217 16.99 -12.36 -6.70
N GLU A 218 18.02 -12.61 -7.49
CA GLU A 218 18.69 -13.92 -7.49
C GLU A 218 19.19 -14.29 -6.07
N GLY A 219 18.74 -15.45 -5.56
CA GLY A 219 19.09 -15.95 -4.21
C GLY A 219 18.49 -15.17 -3.03
N LYS A 220 17.47 -14.33 -3.24
CA LYS A 220 16.82 -13.54 -2.19
C LYS A 220 15.35 -13.23 -2.52
N VAL A 221 14.44 -13.53 -1.60
CA VAL A 221 13.01 -13.19 -1.67
C VAL A 221 12.61 -12.50 -0.36
N MET A 222 12.11 -11.27 -0.42
CA MET A 222 11.62 -10.53 0.75
C MET A 222 10.12 -10.74 0.93
N VAL A 223 9.73 -11.32 2.06
CA VAL A 223 8.35 -11.44 2.51
C VAL A 223 8.07 -10.34 3.51
N ALA A 224 6.91 -9.70 3.39
CA ALA A 224 6.40 -8.73 4.34
C ALA A 224 5.08 -9.22 4.96
N ILE A 225 4.97 -9.09 6.28
CA ILE A 225 3.82 -9.48 7.09
C ILE A 225 3.39 -8.26 7.88
N TRP A 226 2.13 -7.86 7.71
CA TRP A 226 1.55 -6.68 8.33
C TRP A 226 0.29 -7.06 9.11
N GLY A 227 0.22 -6.63 10.36
CA GLY A 227 -0.97 -6.72 11.19
C GLY A 227 -2.05 -5.74 10.76
N ASP A 228 -3.27 -5.98 11.25
CA ASP A 228 -4.48 -5.24 10.92
C ASP A 228 -5.11 -4.55 12.15
N GLU A 229 -4.40 -4.47 13.29
CA GLU A 229 -4.88 -3.87 14.54
C GLU A 229 -4.66 -2.34 14.64
N GLY A 230 -4.60 -1.65 13.51
CA GLY A 230 -4.30 -0.20 13.46
C GLY A 230 -5.31 0.67 14.24
N LEU A 231 -4.82 1.81 14.75
CA LEU A 231 -5.64 2.90 15.29
C LEU A 231 -5.02 4.23 14.89
N GLU A 232 -5.85 5.18 14.51
CA GLU A 232 -5.46 6.57 14.33
C GLU A 232 -6.64 7.45 14.75
N MET A 233 -6.41 8.36 15.71
CA MET A 233 -7.48 9.13 16.33
C MET A 233 -6.94 10.48 16.82
N ALA A 234 -7.61 11.58 16.48
CA ALA A 234 -7.27 12.89 17.02
C ALA A 234 -7.60 12.93 18.52
N LEU A 235 -6.67 13.42 19.34
CA LEU A 235 -6.86 13.62 20.78
C LEU A 235 -7.10 15.09 21.14
N SER A 236 -6.79 16.03 20.25
CA SER A 236 -7.12 17.45 20.42
C SER A 236 -7.83 18.02 19.19
N ASP A 237 -8.50 19.15 19.39
CA ASP A 237 -9.00 19.97 18.28
C ASP A 237 -7.86 20.81 17.66
N PRO A 238 -8.12 21.55 16.56
CA PRO A 238 -7.15 22.47 15.97
C PRO A 238 -6.72 23.64 16.85
N ASP A 239 -7.42 23.91 17.97
CA ASP A 239 -7.02 24.90 18.96
C ASP A 239 -6.17 24.28 20.09
N GLY A 240 -5.86 22.98 20.00
CA GLY A 240 -5.07 22.22 20.98
C GLY A 240 -5.87 21.78 22.22
N ARG A 241 -7.20 21.91 22.22
CA ARG A 241 -8.04 21.49 23.35
C ARG A 241 -8.28 19.99 23.33
N PRO A 242 -8.17 19.27 24.46
CA PRO A 242 -8.36 17.82 24.50
C PRO A 242 -9.81 17.44 24.17
N LEU A 243 -9.99 16.52 23.22
CA LEU A 243 -11.30 16.00 22.81
C LEU A 243 -11.87 14.97 23.80
N PHE A 244 -10.99 14.31 24.56
CA PHE A 244 -11.32 13.20 25.47
C PHE A 244 -10.93 13.51 26.93
N ALA A 245 -11.13 14.75 27.38
CA ALA A 245 -10.81 15.17 28.74
C ALA A 245 -11.49 14.28 29.79
N GLY A 246 -10.72 13.76 30.75
CA GLY A 246 -11.21 12.87 31.81
C GLY A 246 -11.50 11.42 31.37
N GLN A 247 -11.15 11.04 30.14
CA GLN A 247 -11.38 9.69 29.59
C GLN A 247 -10.09 8.90 29.38
N ALA A 248 -9.02 9.21 30.12
CA ALA A 248 -7.72 8.58 29.96
C ALA A 248 -7.79 7.05 30.10
N ALA A 249 -8.57 6.54 31.05
CA ALA A 249 -8.77 5.10 31.26
C ALA A 249 -9.41 4.39 30.04
N TRP A 250 -10.35 5.06 29.36
CA TRP A 250 -10.96 4.52 28.14
C TRP A 250 -9.95 4.48 26.99
N LEU A 251 -9.17 5.57 26.82
CA LEU A 251 -8.10 5.64 25.81
C LEU A 251 -7.03 4.57 26.04
N GLN A 252 -6.64 4.35 27.30
CA GLN A 252 -5.74 3.29 27.71
C GLN A 252 -6.27 1.92 27.27
N GLU A 253 -7.55 1.62 27.49
CA GLU A 253 -8.11 0.33 27.08
C GLU A 253 -8.21 0.18 25.55
N GLN A 254 -8.42 1.27 24.80
CA GLN A 254 -8.37 1.23 23.32
C GLN A 254 -6.99 0.81 22.79
N VAL A 255 -5.92 1.26 23.45
CA VAL A 255 -4.54 0.89 23.11
C VAL A 255 -4.19 -0.50 23.62
N ASN A 256 -4.46 -0.77 24.90
CA ASN A 256 -4.10 -2.03 25.55
C ASN A 256 -4.83 -3.23 24.95
N SER A 257 -6.11 -3.10 24.61
CA SER A 257 -6.86 -4.17 23.92
C SER A 257 -6.28 -4.50 22.54
N ARG A 258 -5.70 -3.52 21.83
CA ARG A 258 -5.02 -3.72 20.55
C ARG A 258 -3.67 -4.41 20.73
N HIS A 259 -2.86 -4.00 21.70
CA HIS A 259 -1.64 -4.73 22.07
C HIS A 259 -1.94 -6.21 22.34
N ARG A 260 -2.92 -6.51 23.20
CA ARG A 260 -3.29 -7.90 23.53
C ARG A 260 -3.72 -8.72 22.30
N ARG A 261 -4.61 -8.17 21.46
CA ARG A 261 -5.07 -8.86 20.23
C ARG A 261 -3.94 -9.05 19.22
N ASN A 262 -3.07 -8.06 19.09
CA ASN A 262 -1.94 -8.08 18.20
C ASN A 262 -0.88 -9.11 18.66
N TRP A 263 -0.53 -9.15 19.93
CA TRP A 263 0.39 -10.16 20.47
C TRP A 263 -0.19 -11.58 20.41
N ALA A 264 -1.50 -11.74 20.64
CA ALA A 264 -2.16 -13.03 20.44
C ALA A 264 -2.05 -13.52 18.98
N LYS A 265 -2.08 -12.61 18.00
CA LYS A 265 -1.81 -12.93 16.59
C LYS A 265 -0.35 -13.36 16.38
N ILE A 266 0.61 -12.65 16.96
CA ILE A 266 2.03 -13.04 16.89
C ILE A 266 2.22 -14.46 17.44
N ASN A 267 1.67 -14.77 18.61
CA ASN A 267 1.79 -16.09 19.24
C ASN A 267 1.19 -17.21 18.37
N ARG A 268 0.01 -16.99 17.76
CA ARG A 268 -0.59 -17.96 16.83
C ARG A 268 0.26 -18.17 15.58
N PHE A 269 0.88 -17.10 15.08
CA PHE A 269 1.79 -17.21 13.93
C PHE A 269 3.06 -17.98 14.30
N THR A 270 3.65 -17.72 15.47
CA THR A 270 4.78 -18.50 15.99
C THR A 270 4.43 -19.98 16.10
N ALA A 271 3.26 -20.31 16.68
CA ALA A 271 2.78 -21.68 16.78
C ALA A 271 2.59 -22.35 15.41
N ALA A 272 2.06 -21.63 14.42
CA ALA A 272 1.90 -22.14 13.05
C ALA A 272 3.26 -22.45 12.39
N LEU A 273 4.29 -21.65 12.65
CA LEU A 273 5.65 -21.92 12.16
C LEU A 273 6.24 -23.19 12.78
N PHE A 274 6.01 -23.45 14.07
CA PHE A 274 6.42 -24.69 14.74
C PHE A 274 5.69 -25.93 14.19
N ALA A 275 4.38 -25.84 14.00
CA ALA A 275 3.59 -26.93 13.42
C ALA A 275 4.06 -27.29 12.00
N ALA A 276 4.43 -26.29 11.20
CA ALA A 276 4.96 -26.49 9.86
C ALA A 276 6.37 -27.12 9.85
N ALA A 277 7.16 -26.99 10.93
CA ALA A 277 8.50 -27.56 11.03
C ALA A 277 8.52 -29.04 11.46
N THR A 278 7.46 -29.52 12.11
CA THR A 278 7.38 -30.89 12.69
C THR A 278 6.77 -31.93 11.75
N THR A 279 6.19 -31.51 10.63
CA THR A 279 5.61 -32.43 9.63
C THR A 279 6.68 -32.82 8.60
N SER A 280 7.27 -34.02 8.72
CA SER A 280 8.19 -34.58 7.70
C SER A 280 7.43 -35.16 6.49
N PRO A 281 8.01 -35.17 5.27
CA PRO A 281 7.36 -35.74 4.11
C PRO A 281 7.33 -37.28 4.22
N GLY A 282 6.14 -37.86 4.34
CA GLY A 282 5.93 -39.32 4.27
C GLY A 282 6.11 -39.88 2.85
N PRO A 283 6.37 -41.20 2.70
CA PRO A 283 6.58 -41.83 1.41
C PRO A 283 5.29 -41.83 0.58
N GLY A 284 5.45 -41.75 -0.75
CA GLY A 284 4.38 -41.55 -1.73
C GLY A 284 3.39 -42.72 -1.83
N PRO A 285 2.23 -42.50 -2.48
CA PRO A 285 1.16 -43.49 -2.56
C PRO A 285 1.45 -44.48 -3.70
N GLU A 286 1.79 -45.71 -3.35
CA GLU A 286 1.46 -46.88 -4.16
C GLU A 286 0.39 -47.69 -3.39
N GLU A 287 -0.62 -48.11 -4.14
CA GLU A 287 -1.68 -49.05 -3.75
C GLU A 287 -2.77 -48.56 -2.78
N ALA A 288 -3.87 -48.03 -3.36
CA ALA A 288 -5.19 -48.05 -2.72
C ALA A 288 -6.15 -48.81 -3.64
N GLY A 289 -6.28 -50.10 -3.38
CA GLY A 289 -7.34 -50.95 -3.90
C GLY A 289 -8.62 -50.89 -3.04
N ALA A 290 -9.73 -51.16 -3.71
CA ALA A 290 -11.05 -51.53 -3.17
C ALA A 290 -11.88 -50.45 -2.45
N PHE A 291 -12.92 -49.98 -3.16
CA PHE A 291 -14.15 -49.47 -2.57
C PHE A 291 -15.02 -50.64 -2.10
N PRO A 292 -15.80 -50.46 -1.01
CA PRO A 292 -17.12 -51.04 -0.95
C PRO A 292 -18.22 -49.98 -0.75
N ASP A 293 -19.41 -50.47 -1.05
CA ASP A 293 -20.68 -49.85 -1.42
C ASP A 293 -21.65 -49.69 -0.23
N GLY A 294 -22.68 -48.86 -0.41
CA GLY A 294 -23.93 -48.79 0.38
C GLY A 294 -23.90 -47.86 1.60
N GLY A 295 -24.92 -47.05 1.90
CA GLY A 295 -26.23 -46.86 1.31
C GLY A 295 -27.10 -45.95 2.21
N SER A 296 -28.05 -45.26 1.56
CA SER A 296 -29.37 -44.78 2.04
C SER A 296 -29.54 -44.01 3.36
N GLY A 297 -30.19 -42.84 3.26
CA GLY A 297 -31.10 -42.34 4.30
C GLY A 297 -31.12 -40.82 4.47
N ALA A 298 -32.01 -40.12 3.77
CA ALA A 298 -32.54 -38.82 4.20
C ALA A 298 -33.70 -39.09 5.19
N PRO A 299 -34.01 -38.19 6.16
CA PRO A 299 -34.83 -37.03 5.83
C PRO A 299 -34.55 -35.72 6.61
N ASP A 300 -35.11 -34.67 6.02
CA ASP A 300 -35.40 -33.28 6.41
C ASP A 300 -35.35 -32.83 7.89
N GLY A 301 -34.84 -31.60 8.07
CA GLY A 301 -35.00 -30.75 9.26
C GLY A 301 -34.28 -29.41 9.07
N GLU A 302 -35.05 -28.32 9.04
CA GLU A 302 -34.57 -26.93 9.06
C GLU A 302 -33.89 -26.63 10.41
N GLU A 303 -32.71 -26.00 10.42
CA GLU A 303 -32.28 -24.91 11.31
C GLU A 303 -30.74 -24.70 11.32
N GLU A 304 -30.39 -23.41 11.22
CA GLU A 304 -29.21 -22.73 11.78
C GLU A 304 -27.78 -22.99 11.24
N GLU A 305 -27.15 -21.87 10.94
CA GLU A 305 -25.86 -21.67 10.28
C GLU A 305 -24.78 -21.50 11.37
N GLU A 306 -24.00 -22.55 11.65
CA GLU A 306 -22.73 -22.42 12.38
C GLU A 306 -21.72 -23.52 11.97
N ASP A 307 -20.45 -23.10 11.95
CA ASP A 307 -19.23 -23.79 11.52
C ASP A 307 -19.11 -25.28 11.88
N LEU A 308 -18.47 -26.07 11.00
CA LEU A 308 -17.31 -26.88 11.40
C LEU A 308 -16.50 -27.42 10.20
N LEU A 309 -15.21 -27.20 10.37
CA LEU A 309 -14.06 -27.70 9.63
C LEU A 309 -14.10 -29.21 9.39
N GLU A 310 -14.08 -29.62 8.12
CA GLU A 310 -13.34 -30.82 7.71
C GLU A 310 -13.04 -30.76 6.20
N GLY A 311 -11.83 -30.33 5.89
CA GLY A 311 -11.31 -30.30 4.55
C GLY A 311 -9.81 -30.43 4.60
N ALA A 312 -9.33 -31.66 4.74
CA ALA A 312 -7.91 -31.99 4.65
C ALA A 312 -7.32 -31.34 3.40
N ALA A 313 -6.47 -30.33 3.60
CA ALA A 313 -5.77 -29.63 2.53
C ALA A 313 -4.78 -30.61 1.89
N ARG A 314 -5.20 -31.21 0.77
CA ARG A 314 -4.28 -31.89 -0.14
C ARG A 314 -3.22 -30.86 -0.58
N PRO A 315 -1.92 -31.20 -0.57
CA PRO A 315 -0.88 -30.32 -1.10
C PRO A 315 -1.19 -30.06 -2.58
N SER A 316 -1.49 -28.80 -2.93
CA SER A 316 -1.63 -28.41 -4.34
C SER A 316 -0.32 -28.72 -5.07
N PRO A 317 -0.36 -29.37 -6.24
CA PRO A 317 0.83 -29.65 -7.04
C PRO A 317 1.53 -28.33 -7.41
N ALA A 318 2.86 -28.40 -7.58
CA ALA A 318 3.70 -27.27 -7.97
C ALA A 318 3.10 -26.53 -9.18
N ARG A 319 2.72 -25.26 -9.00
CA ARG A 319 2.07 -24.44 -10.04
C ARG A 319 2.98 -24.30 -11.27
N SER A 320 2.56 -24.86 -12.40
CA SER A 320 3.14 -24.70 -13.74
C SER A 320 2.54 -23.51 -14.50
N GLY A 321 2.57 -22.30 -13.92
CA GLY A 321 1.93 -21.12 -14.53
C GLY A 321 2.67 -19.81 -14.30
N PRO A 322 2.38 -18.78 -15.13
CA PRO A 322 2.98 -17.46 -15.03
C PRO A 322 2.69 -16.82 -13.67
N ARG A 323 3.74 -16.27 -13.05
CA ARG A 323 3.74 -15.82 -11.65
C ARG A 323 3.19 -14.41 -11.44
N HIS A 324 2.94 -13.67 -12.51
CA HIS A 324 2.48 -12.28 -12.49
C HIS A 324 1.32 -12.08 -13.46
N TYR A 325 0.15 -11.80 -12.93
CA TYR A 325 -1.06 -11.44 -13.68
C TYR A 325 -1.87 -10.43 -12.89
N ASP A 326 -2.72 -9.69 -13.59
CA ASP A 326 -3.73 -8.83 -12.99
C ASP A 326 -5.09 -9.52 -13.04
N VAL A 327 -5.84 -9.45 -11.94
CA VAL A 327 -7.23 -9.93 -11.89
C VAL A 327 -8.15 -8.73 -12.11
N ILE A 328 -8.93 -8.76 -13.19
CA ILE A 328 -9.89 -7.71 -13.54
C ILE A 328 -11.26 -8.37 -13.71
N GLY A 329 -12.10 -8.27 -12.67
CA GLY A 329 -13.41 -8.90 -12.66
C GLY A 329 -13.28 -10.42 -12.72
N ASP A 330 -13.89 -11.03 -13.73
CA ASP A 330 -13.81 -12.46 -14.02
C ASP A 330 -12.69 -12.84 -14.99
N VAL A 331 -11.75 -11.92 -15.27
CA VAL A 331 -10.62 -12.12 -16.18
C VAL A 331 -9.30 -12.09 -15.43
N VAL A 332 -8.44 -13.07 -15.69
CA VAL A 332 -7.01 -13.01 -15.38
C VAL A 332 -6.29 -12.52 -16.64
N LEU A 333 -5.50 -11.46 -16.50
CA LEU A 333 -4.79 -10.81 -17.61
C LEU A 333 -3.28 -10.82 -17.38
N LEU A 334 -2.57 -11.49 -18.28
CA LEU A 334 -1.11 -11.50 -18.36
C LEU A 334 -0.60 -10.28 -19.12
N SER A 335 0.58 -9.78 -18.71
CA SER A 335 1.21 -8.63 -19.37
C SER A 335 1.83 -8.96 -20.73
N ALA A 336 2.07 -10.24 -21.02
CA ALA A 336 2.57 -10.74 -22.29
C ALA A 336 2.07 -12.19 -22.51
N PRO A 337 1.89 -12.64 -23.77
CA PRO A 337 1.52 -14.02 -24.04
C PRO A 337 2.65 -14.98 -23.66
N PRO A 338 2.35 -16.16 -23.10
CA PRO A 338 3.34 -17.23 -22.94
C PRO A 338 3.72 -17.81 -24.32
N PRO A 339 4.79 -18.64 -24.39
CA PRO A 339 5.14 -19.36 -25.61
C PRO A 339 3.92 -20.11 -26.18
N GLU A 340 3.78 -20.12 -27.51
CA GLU A 340 2.62 -20.71 -28.21
C GLU A 340 2.27 -22.11 -27.68
N ALA A 341 3.28 -22.96 -27.52
CA ALA A 341 3.13 -24.34 -27.08
C ALA A 341 2.61 -24.49 -25.62
N GLU A 342 2.71 -23.44 -24.81
CA GLU A 342 2.35 -23.46 -23.39
C GLU A 342 1.01 -22.72 -23.13
N ARG A 343 0.41 -22.06 -24.13
CA ARG A 343 -0.76 -21.18 -23.94
C ARG A 343 -1.95 -21.89 -23.31
N GLU A 344 -2.30 -23.06 -23.83
CA GLU A 344 -3.44 -23.85 -23.37
C GLU A 344 -3.23 -24.33 -21.93
N GLU A 345 -2.05 -24.88 -21.62
CA GLU A 345 -1.70 -25.36 -20.26
C GLU A 345 -1.73 -24.19 -19.26
N VAL A 346 -1.10 -23.07 -19.61
CA VAL A 346 -1.07 -21.85 -18.78
C VAL A 346 -2.48 -21.32 -18.55
N GLY A 347 -3.30 -21.24 -19.60
CA GLY A 347 -4.69 -20.79 -19.49
C GLY A 347 -5.51 -21.66 -18.55
N ALA A 348 -5.44 -22.99 -18.74
CA ALA A 348 -6.14 -23.96 -17.90
C ALA A 348 -5.70 -23.88 -16.43
N ALA A 349 -4.39 -23.76 -16.17
CA ALA A 349 -3.84 -23.64 -14.83
C ALA A 349 -4.32 -22.37 -14.11
N LEU A 350 -4.41 -21.24 -14.82
CA LEU A 350 -4.90 -19.97 -14.26
C LEU A 350 -6.40 -20.02 -13.91
N LEU A 351 -7.21 -20.70 -14.73
CA LEU A 351 -8.64 -20.89 -14.43
C LEU A 351 -8.87 -21.84 -13.24
N ALA A 352 -8.05 -22.89 -13.12
CA ALA A 352 -8.17 -23.86 -12.03
C ALA A 352 -7.84 -23.27 -10.65
N GLU A 353 -7.00 -22.23 -10.59
CA GLU A 353 -6.57 -21.62 -9.33
C GLU A 353 -7.67 -20.80 -8.64
N ASN A 354 -8.56 -20.17 -9.40
CA ASN A 354 -9.60 -19.31 -8.84
C ASN A 354 -10.92 -19.50 -9.58
N ARG A 355 -11.87 -20.17 -8.92
CA ARG A 355 -13.21 -20.48 -9.46
C ARG A 355 -14.03 -19.24 -9.86
N LYS A 356 -13.68 -18.03 -9.40
CA LYS A 356 -14.34 -16.78 -9.80
C LYS A 356 -13.86 -16.26 -11.16
N ILE A 357 -12.72 -16.73 -11.63
CA ILE A 357 -12.16 -16.38 -12.93
C ILE A 357 -12.76 -17.30 -13.99
N ARG A 358 -13.22 -16.70 -15.08
CA ARG A 358 -13.84 -17.40 -16.21
C ARG A 358 -12.95 -17.38 -17.44
N ILE A 359 -12.11 -16.36 -17.59
CA ILE A 359 -11.27 -16.16 -18.76
C ILE A 359 -9.83 -15.88 -18.33
N ALA A 360 -8.88 -16.59 -18.94
CA ALA A 360 -7.46 -16.28 -18.88
C ALA A 360 -7.05 -15.66 -20.21
N ALA A 361 -6.42 -14.50 -20.18
CA ALA A 361 -6.04 -13.74 -21.35
C ALA A 361 -4.64 -13.13 -21.21
N ALA A 362 -4.04 -12.73 -22.33
CA ALA A 362 -2.74 -12.07 -22.37
C ALA A 362 -2.77 -10.83 -23.28
N ARG A 363 -2.04 -9.79 -22.89
CA ARG A 363 -1.81 -8.61 -23.75
C ARG A 363 -0.72 -8.89 -24.76
N CYS A 364 -1.01 -8.65 -26.02
CA CYS A 364 -0.10 -8.73 -27.15
C CYS A 364 0.28 -7.31 -27.58
N GLY A 365 1.41 -6.83 -27.06
CA GLY A 365 1.96 -5.51 -27.36
C GLY A 365 1.61 -4.43 -26.33
N GLY A 366 2.25 -3.27 -26.51
CA GLY A 366 2.09 -2.09 -25.65
C GLY A 366 0.79 -1.32 -25.90
N LEU A 367 0.65 -0.18 -25.21
CA LEU A 367 -0.47 0.73 -25.42
C LEU A 367 -0.30 1.47 -26.75
N GLN A 368 -1.40 1.66 -27.49
CA GLN A 368 -1.40 2.22 -28.84
C GLN A 368 -2.14 3.55 -28.93
N GLY A 369 -1.52 4.50 -29.64
CA GLY A 369 -2.07 5.81 -29.98
C GLY A 369 -2.40 6.70 -28.76
N ASP A 370 -3.00 7.85 -29.05
CA ASP A 370 -3.34 8.86 -28.04
C ASP A 370 -4.44 8.40 -27.08
N LEU A 371 -5.30 7.48 -27.53
CA LEU A 371 -6.34 6.85 -26.73
C LEU A 371 -5.81 5.81 -25.74
N ARG A 372 -4.50 5.51 -25.79
CA ARG A 372 -3.82 4.52 -24.95
C ARG A 372 -4.54 3.17 -24.93
N ARG A 373 -5.04 2.73 -26.10
CA ARG A 373 -5.74 1.45 -26.21
C ARG A 373 -4.77 0.32 -25.87
N PRO A 374 -5.18 -0.69 -25.09
CA PRO A 374 -4.41 -1.92 -24.96
C PRO A 374 -4.02 -2.47 -26.34
N GLY A 375 -2.84 -3.10 -26.44
CA GLY A 375 -2.54 -3.97 -27.57
C GLY A 375 -3.58 -5.10 -27.68
N SER A 376 -3.52 -5.89 -28.75
CA SER A 376 -4.49 -6.97 -28.94
C SER A 376 -4.50 -7.90 -27.72
N VAL A 377 -5.68 -8.39 -27.34
CA VAL A 377 -5.81 -9.32 -26.22
C VAL A 377 -6.12 -10.71 -26.76
N GLU A 378 -5.27 -11.65 -26.42
CA GLU A 378 -5.44 -13.05 -26.75
C GLU A 378 -6.11 -13.78 -25.58
N ILE A 379 -7.17 -14.54 -25.85
CA ILE A 379 -7.79 -15.42 -24.86
C ILE A 379 -7.04 -16.75 -24.89
N LEU A 380 -6.44 -17.12 -23.77
CA LEU A 380 -5.66 -18.35 -23.61
C LEU A 380 -6.54 -19.53 -23.17
N ALA A 381 -7.56 -19.26 -22.37
CA ALA A 381 -8.55 -20.23 -21.92
C ALA A 381 -9.84 -19.55 -21.45
N GLY A 382 -10.94 -20.29 -21.51
CA GLY A 382 -12.28 -19.81 -21.16
C GLY A 382 -13.14 -19.53 -22.40
N PRO A 383 -14.38 -19.03 -22.22
CA PRO A 383 -15.26 -18.73 -23.34
C PRO A 383 -14.71 -17.59 -24.21
N GLU A 384 -14.86 -17.73 -25.52
CA GLU A 384 -14.53 -16.67 -26.49
C GLU A 384 -15.52 -15.51 -26.33
N ARG A 385 -15.14 -14.51 -25.53
CA ARG A 385 -15.96 -13.32 -25.24
C ARG A 385 -15.32 -12.08 -25.87
N ARG A 386 -15.95 -11.58 -26.94
CA ARG A 386 -15.56 -10.32 -27.59
C ARG A 386 -16.77 -9.40 -27.83
N PRO A 387 -16.67 -8.09 -27.52
CA PRO A 387 -15.54 -7.44 -26.85
C PRO A 387 -15.31 -7.99 -25.43
N LEU A 388 -14.06 -8.00 -24.95
CA LEU A 388 -13.68 -8.58 -23.65
C LEU A 388 -14.07 -7.63 -22.48
N ILE A 389 -15.38 -7.51 -22.27
CA ILE A 389 -15.96 -6.66 -21.22
C ILE A 389 -16.12 -7.45 -19.92
N THR A 390 -15.73 -6.85 -18.81
CA THR A 390 -15.91 -7.41 -17.46
C THR A 390 -16.33 -6.34 -16.44
N THR A 391 -16.83 -6.79 -15.29
CA THR A 391 -17.13 -5.94 -14.13
C THR A 391 -16.07 -6.15 -13.07
N HIS A 392 -15.19 -5.18 -12.85
CA HIS A 392 -14.22 -5.20 -11.77
C HIS A 392 -14.82 -4.58 -10.51
N SER A 393 -14.59 -5.21 -9.35
CA SER A 393 -15.00 -4.66 -8.05
C SER A 393 -13.76 -4.24 -7.27
N GLU A 394 -13.75 -3.00 -6.79
CA GLU A 394 -12.64 -2.42 -6.05
C GLU A 394 -13.19 -1.59 -4.87
N PHE A 395 -12.80 -1.92 -3.64
CA PHE A 395 -13.29 -1.26 -2.40
C PHE A 395 -14.81 -1.07 -2.33
N GLY A 396 -15.58 -2.02 -2.87
CA GLY A 396 -17.05 -1.98 -2.89
C GLY A 396 -17.66 -1.20 -4.05
N VAL A 397 -16.86 -0.60 -4.94
CA VAL A 397 -17.31 0.10 -6.16
C VAL A 397 -17.11 -0.81 -7.37
N ARG A 398 -18.04 -0.77 -8.33
CA ARG A 398 -18.01 -1.61 -9.54
C ARG A 398 -17.69 -0.77 -10.77
N TYR A 399 -16.75 -1.24 -11.58
CA TYR A 399 -16.35 -0.64 -12.85
C TYR A 399 -16.62 -1.62 -13.98
N ILE A 400 -17.26 -1.15 -15.04
CA ILE A 400 -17.29 -1.83 -16.33
C ILE A 400 -16.01 -1.47 -17.07
N VAL A 401 -15.32 -2.48 -17.60
CA VAL A 401 -14.07 -2.29 -18.36
C VAL A 401 -14.10 -3.21 -19.58
N ASP A 402 -13.85 -2.62 -20.75
CA ASP A 402 -13.49 -3.34 -21.98
C ASP A 402 -11.97 -3.47 -22.05
N LEU A 403 -11.45 -4.68 -21.83
CA LEU A 403 -10.02 -4.93 -21.77
C LEU A 403 -9.30 -4.84 -23.11
N GLU A 404 -10.04 -4.81 -24.23
CA GLU A 404 -9.48 -4.64 -25.58
C GLU A 404 -9.43 -3.16 -26.00
N ALA A 405 -10.28 -2.32 -25.41
CA ALA A 405 -10.43 -0.93 -25.83
C ALA A 405 -10.06 0.12 -24.78
N VAL A 406 -9.96 -0.26 -23.49
CA VAL A 406 -9.82 0.69 -22.38
C VAL A 406 -8.62 0.36 -21.51
N PHE A 407 -7.78 1.36 -21.24
CA PHE A 407 -6.73 1.24 -20.25
C PHE A 407 -7.32 1.19 -18.84
N PHE A 408 -6.99 0.15 -18.09
CA PHE A 408 -7.30 0.03 -16.68
C PHE A 408 -6.14 -0.64 -15.94
N ASN A 409 -5.86 -0.17 -14.73
CA ASN A 409 -4.83 -0.73 -13.85
C ASN A 409 -5.40 -0.95 -12.44
N PRO A 410 -5.63 -2.21 -12.03
CA PRO A 410 -6.16 -2.51 -10.69
C PRO A 410 -5.14 -2.22 -9.58
N ARG A 411 -3.84 -2.12 -9.89
CA ARG A 411 -2.79 -1.84 -8.89
C ARG A 411 -2.81 -0.41 -8.35
N MET A 412 -3.60 0.47 -8.97
CA MET A 412 -3.81 1.84 -8.50
C MET A 412 -4.89 1.97 -7.42
N GLY A 413 -5.51 0.87 -7.01
CA GLY A 413 -6.52 0.87 -5.95
C GLY A 413 -6.09 1.62 -4.66
N PRO A 414 -4.89 1.36 -4.09
CA PRO A 414 -4.44 2.07 -2.90
C PRO A 414 -4.32 3.59 -3.10
N GLU A 415 -3.93 4.03 -4.29
CA GLU A 415 -3.83 5.45 -4.62
C GLU A 415 -5.21 6.09 -4.73
N ARG A 416 -6.19 5.40 -5.34
CA ARG A 416 -7.59 5.86 -5.33
C ARG A 416 -8.16 5.99 -3.93
N GLN A 417 -7.89 5.04 -3.05
CA GLN A 417 -8.31 5.12 -1.63
C GLN A 417 -7.64 6.29 -0.90
N ARG A 418 -6.35 6.53 -1.17
CA ARG A 418 -5.64 7.69 -0.63
C ARG A 418 -6.32 9.00 -1.00
N ILE A 419 -6.65 9.19 -2.28
CA ILE A 419 -7.34 10.40 -2.71
C ILE A 419 -8.72 10.53 -2.05
N CYS A 420 -9.48 9.44 -1.92
CA CYS A 420 -10.76 9.47 -1.21
C CYS A 420 -10.61 9.95 0.24
N GLY A 421 -9.53 9.55 0.93
CA GLY A 421 -9.22 10.02 2.28
C GLY A 421 -8.82 11.50 2.39
N GLN A 422 -8.62 12.19 1.26
CA GLN A 422 -8.23 13.61 1.22
C GLN A 422 -9.36 14.54 0.77
N VAL A 423 -10.38 14.03 0.09
CA VAL A 423 -11.51 14.82 -0.40
C VAL A 423 -12.42 15.22 0.76
N ARG A 424 -12.65 16.53 0.90
CA ARG A 424 -13.50 17.10 1.95
C ARG A 424 -14.94 17.30 1.49
N GLU A 425 -15.81 17.53 2.46
CA GLU A 425 -17.22 17.88 2.22
C GLU A 425 -17.33 19.15 1.38
N GLY A 426 -18.24 19.12 0.41
CA GLY A 426 -18.51 20.27 -0.45
C GLY A 426 -17.47 20.50 -1.56
N GLU A 427 -16.45 19.64 -1.71
CA GLU A 427 -15.45 19.83 -2.76
C GLU A 427 -16.04 19.60 -4.16
N GLU A 428 -15.74 20.53 -5.06
CA GLU A 428 -15.87 20.37 -6.51
C GLU A 428 -14.59 19.72 -7.05
N VAL A 429 -14.69 18.53 -7.64
CA VAL A 429 -13.54 17.73 -8.07
C VAL A 429 -13.49 17.59 -9.59
N LEU A 430 -12.33 17.84 -10.19
CA LEU A 430 -12.06 17.53 -11.60
C LEU A 430 -11.17 16.28 -11.69
N VAL A 431 -11.57 15.31 -12.50
CA VAL A 431 -10.77 14.13 -12.86
C VAL A 431 -10.50 14.20 -14.36
N ALA A 432 -9.28 14.59 -14.73
CA ALA A 432 -8.81 14.55 -16.10
C ALA A 432 -8.31 13.14 -16.47
N PHE A 433 -8.37 12.78 -17.75
CA PHE A 433 -7.91 11.47 -18.25
C PHE A 433 -8.58 10.29 -17.52
N ALA A 434 -9.90 10.38 -17.35
CA ALA A 434 -10.63 9.58 -16.37
C ALA A 434 -10.72 8.07 -16.71
N GLY A 435 -10.40 7.65 -17.93
CA GLY A 435 -10.54 6.26 -18.38
C GLY A 435 -11.97 5.74 -18.16
N CYS A 436 -12.10 4.53 -17.60
CA CYS A 436 -13.40 4.00 -17.18
C CYS A 436 -13.94 4.61 -15.86
N CYS A 437 -13.44 5.79 -15.48
CA CYS A 437 -13.80 6.58 -14.30
C CYS A 437 -13.60 5.94 -12.91
N PRO A 438 -12.54 5.16 -12.64
CA PRO A 438 -12.40 4.53 -11.34
C PRO A 438 -12.16 5.56 -10.22
N GLU A 439 -11.40 6.64 -10.46
CA GLU A 439 -11.22 7.73 -9.49
C GLU A 439 -12.54 8.45 -9.18
N ALA A 440 -13.27 8.88 -10.23
CA ALA A 440 -14.53 9.61 -10.06
C ALA A 440 -15.60 8.77 -9.36
N LEU A 441 -15.72 7.48 -9.70
CA LEU A 441 -16.67 6.57 -9.06
C LEU A 441 -16.30 6.29 -7.60
N GLN A 442 -15.03 6.15 -7.27
CA GLN A 442 -14.59 6.00 -5.87
C GLN A 442 -14.89 7.25 -5.06
N ILE A 443 -14.60 8.44 -5.59
CA ILE A 443 -14.93 9.71 -4.92
C ILE A 443 -16.44 9.83 -4.74
N ALA A 444 -17.22 9.53 -5.78
CA ALA A 444 -18.68 9.56 -5.73
C ALA A 444 -19.27 8.56 -4.73
N ASP A 445 -18.62 7.43 -4.45
CA ASP A 445 -19.12 6.45 -3.49
C ASP A 445 -18.66 6.72 -2.06
N LYS A 446 -17.40 7.14 -1.89
CA LYS A 446 -16.70 7.14 -0.59
C LYS A 446 -16.62 8.50 0.08
N THR A 447 -16.98 9.58 -0.61
CA THR A 447 -16.73 10.93 -0.07
C THR A 447 -17.97 11.83 -0.15
N PRO A 448 -18.01 12.91 0.66
CA PRO A 448 -19.04 13.94 0.61
C PRO A 448 -18.72 15.07 -0.40
N ALA A 449 -18.03 14.77 -1.51
CA ALA A 449 -17.81 15.74 -2.59
C ALA A 449 -19.15 16.34 -3.08
N ALA A 450 -19.19 17.62 -3.41
CA ALA A 450 -20.39 18.27 -3.94
C ALA A 450 -20.66 17.82 -5.37
N SER A 451 -19.64 17.91 -6.23
CA SER A 451 -19.74 17.50 -7.63
C SER A 451 -18.39 17.01 -8.16
N ILE A 452 -18.45 16.14 -9.16
CA ILE A 452 -17.28 15.52 -9.78
C ILE A 452 -17.44 15.63 -11.29
N VAL A 453 -16.51 16.32 -11.96
CA VAL A 453 -16.43 16.34 -13.42
C VAL A 453 -15.33 15.38 -13.86
N ALA A 454 -15.67 14.42 -14.71
CA ALA A 454 -14.73 13.46 -15.27
C ALA A 454 -14.59 13.68 -16.77
N VAL A 455 -13.37 13.84 -17.26
CA VAL A 455 -13.08 14.10 -18.69
C VAL A 455 -12.28 12.95 -19.27
N GLU A 456 -12.75 12.37 -20.37
CA GLU A 456 -12.09 11.27 -21.06
C GLU A 456 -12.22 11.38 -22.58
N LEU A 457 -11.11 11.14 -23.28
CA LEU A 457 -11.04 11.25 -24.75
C LEU A 457 -11.50 9.96 -25.44
N ASN A 458 -11.26 8.79 -24.85
CA ASN A 458 -11.57 7.50 -25.45
C ASN A 458 -13.08 7.18 -25.35
N PRO A 459 -13.80 7.11 -26.48
CA PRO A 459 -15.25 6.86 -26.47
C PRO A 459 -15.62 5.49 -25.88
N SER A 460 -14.75 4.48 -26.01
CA SER A 460 -14.99 3.16 -25.39
C SER A 460 -14.88 3.24 -23.86
N ALA A 461 -13.99 4.09 -23.35
CA ALA A 461 -13.81 4.31 -21.92
C ALA A 461 -15.00 5.11 -21.36
N VAL A 462 -15.48 6.13 -22.08
CA VAL A 462 -16.71 6.87 -21.74
C VAL A 462 -17.93 5.95 -21.70
N LYS A 463 -18.11 5.06 -22.68
CA LYS A 463 -19.19 4.06 -22.67
C LYS A 463 -19.11 3.14 -21.44
N CYS A 464 -17.91 2.68 -21.09
CA CYS A 464 -17.68 1.88 -19.90
C CYS A 464 -17.99 2.65 -18.59
N ALA A 465 -17.55 3.91 -18.50
CA ALA A 465 -17.84 4.79 -17.38
C ALA A 465 -19.35 5.05 -17.23
N GLY A 466 -20.05 5.34 -18.33
CA GLY A 466 -21.51 5.52 -18.34
C GLY A 466 -22.25 4.31 -17.79
N ARG A 467 -21.91 3.09 -18.23
CA ARG A 467 -22.49 1.86 -17.68
C ARG A 467 -22.18 1.65 -16.20
N SER A 468 -20.98 2.06 -15.76
CA SER A 468 -20.60 1.99 -14.34
C SER A 468 -21.42 2.97 -13.50
N LEU A 469 -21.67 4.18 -14.02
CA LEU A 469 -22.56 5.17 -13.41
C LEU A 469 -24.01 4.69 -13.36
N GLU A 470 -24.52 4.04 -14.43
CA GLU A 470 -25.84 3.42 -14.42
C GLU A 470 -25.96 2.34 -13.33
N LEU A 471 -24.92 1.51 -13.16
CA LEU A 471 -24.89 0.49 -12.09
C LEU A 471 -24.90 1.13 -10.70
N MET A 472 -24.14 2.21 -10.50
CA MET A 472 -24.15 2.98 -9.25
C MET A 472 -25.52 3.63 -9.02
N ALA A 473 -26.12 4.22 -10.04
CA ALA A 473 -27.41 4.90 -9.96
C ALA A 473 -28.54 3.95 -9.51
N ARG A 474 -28.48 2.66 -9.87
CA ARG A 474 -29.42 1.64 -9.37
C ARG A 474 -29.35 1.44 -7.85
N GLN A 475 -28.20 1.69 -7.24
CA GLN A 475 -27.97 1.54 -5.80
C GLN A 475 -28.07 2.87 -5.05
N SER A 476 -27.63 3.96 -5.68
CA SER A 476 -27.53 5.29 -5.09
C SER A 476 -27.59 6.35 -6.20
N PRO A 477 -28.80 6.77 -6.62
CA PRO A 477 -28.99 7.80 -7.63
C PRO A 477 -28.31 9.12 -7.29
N GLU A 478 -28.32 9.51 -6.01
CA GLU A 478 -27.66 10.72 -5.51
C GLU A 478 -26.15 10.68 -5.78
N ARG A 479 -25.49 9.57 -5.39
CA ARG A 479 -24.04 9.40 -5.58
C ARG A 479 -23.66 9.45 -7.06
N ALA A 480 -24.41 8.74 -7.91
CA ALA A 480 -24.18 8.76 -9.35
C ALA A 480 -24.45 10.15 -9.97
N GLY A 481 -25.48 10.85 -9.48
CA GLY A 481 -25.88 12.18 -9.94
C GLY A 481 -24.83 13.27 -9.68
N ARG A 482 -23.87 13.03 -8.77
CA ARG A 482 -22.73 13.93 -8.54
C ARG A 482 -21.68 13.88 -9.64
N VAL A 483 -21.67 12.84 -10.48
CA VAL A 483 -20.65 12.67 -11.52
C VAL A 483 -21.16 13.15 -12.87
N ARG A 484 -20.49 14.16 -13.42
CA ARG A 484 -20.68 14.63 -14.79
C ARG A 484 -19.54 14.10 -15.67
N LEU A 485 -19.86 13.14 -16.52
CA LEU A 485 -18.94 12.57 -17.49
C LEU A 485 -18.95 13.39 -18.79
N LEU A 486 -17.78 13.82 -19.25
CA LEU A 486 -17.58 14.59 -20.47
C LEU A 486 -16.64 13.83 -21.42
N GLU A 487 -17.12 13.54 -22.61
CA GLU A 487 -16.32 12.96 -23.69
C GLU A 487 -15.61 14.08 -24.46
N GLY A 488 -14.29 14.00 -24.58
CA GLY A 488 -13.53 14.92 -25.42
C GLY A 488 -12.06 15.06 -25.03
N ASP A 489 -11.34 15.80 -25.86
CA ASP A 489 -9.98 16.22 -25.54
C ASP A 489 -9.97 17.11 -24.29
N VAL A 490 -9.02 16.85 -23.39
CA VAL A 490 -8.99 17.52 -22.09
C VAL A 490 -8.79 19.02 -22.22
N ALA A 491 -7.96 19.48 -23.17
CA ALA A 491 -7.70 20.90 -23.36
C ALA A 491 -8.93 21.61 -23.94
N SER A 492 -9.58 20.96 -24.91
CA SER A 492 -10.81 21.45 -25.54
C SER A 492 -11.98 21.54 -24.55
N VAL A 493 -12.16 20.50 -23.73
CA VAL A 493 -13.20 20.50 -22.68
C VAL A 493 -12.87 21.52 -21.60
N ALA A 494 -11.61 21.60 -21.17
CA ALA A 494 -11.15 22.57 -20.17
C ALA A 494 -11.44 24.02 -20.58
N ALA A 495 -11.28 24.37 -21.87
CA ALA A 495 -11.59 25.70 -22.38
C ALA A 495 -13.07 26.12 -22.21
N GLY A 496 -13.99 25.15 -22.13
CA GLY A 496 -15.41 25.38 -21.87
C GLY A 496 -15.80 25.39 -20.39
N LEU A 497 -14.86 25.05 -19.49
CA LEU A 497 -15.10 25.02 -18.04
C LEU A 497 -14.76 26.36 -17.39
N ARG A 498 -15.50 26.71 -16.34
CA ARG A 498 -15.28 27.96 -15.60
C ARG A 498 -13.96 27.90 -14.83
N HIS A 499 -13.13 28.93 -14.98
CA HIS A 499 -11.90 29.07 -14.20
C HIS A 499 -12.18 29.13 -12.69
N GLY A 500 -11.27 28.59 -11.89
CA GLY A 500 -11.36 28.61 -10.43
C GLY A 500 -12.59 27.91 -9.85
N SER A 501 -13.15 26.91 -10.55
CA SER A 501 -14.35 26.19 -10.13
C SER A 501 -14.05 24.97 -9.27
N PHE A 502 -12.88 24.35 -9.42
CA PHE A 502 -12.56 23.11 -8.74
C PHE A 502 -11.70 23.34 -7.49
N HIS A 503 -12.06 22.64 -6.42
CA HIS A 503 -11.30 22.56 -5.18
C HIS A 503 -10.12 21.61 -5.33
N ARG A 504 -10.33 20.54 -6.12
CA ARG A 504 -9.36 19.48 -6.33
C ARG A 504 -9.31 19.05 -7.79
N LEU A 505 -8.11 18.82 -8.29
CA LEU A 505 -7.85 18.36 -9.64
C LEU A 505 -7.00 17.09 -9.59
N LEU A 506 -7.48 16.00 -10.18
CA LEU A 506 -6.72 14.78 -10.41
C LEU A 506 -6.33 14.72 -11.88
N ALA A 507 -5.03 14.59 -12.16
CA ALA A 507 -4.51 14.48 -13.52
C ALA A 507 -3.61 13.24 -13.69
N PRO A 508 -4.18 12.03 -13.74
CA PRO A 508 -3.48 10.78 -14.05
C PRO A 508 -3.01 10.72 -15.52
N ARG A 509 -2.24 11.72 -15.97
CA ARG A 509 -1.91 11.96 -17.38
C ARG A 509 -1.32 10.73 -18.07
N PRO A 510 -1.60 10.54 -19.38
CA PRO A 510 -1.00 9.47 -20.15
C PRO A 510 0.52 9.67 -20.28
N LYS A 511 1.25 8.56 -20.46
CA LYS A 511 2.64 8.62 -20.97
C LYS A 511 2.56 9.01 -22.44
N GLY A 512 3.55 9.77 -22.93
CA GLY A 512 3.71 10.03 -24.37
C GLY A 512 3.73 8.75 -25.20
N ALA A 513 3.48 8.89 -26.51
CA ALA A 513 3.53 7.78 -27.47
C ALA A 513 4.96 7.23 -27.64
N THR A 514 5.97 8.10 -27.48
CA THR A 514 7.40 7.78 -27.49
C THR A 514 7.94 7.62 -26.06
N ASP A 515 9.09 6.94 -25.92
CA ASP A 515 9.83 6.94 -24.66
C ASP A 515 10.47 8.29 -24.34
N GLU A 516 10.65 9.13 -25.36
CA GLU A 516 10.95 10.55 -25.19
C GLU A 516 9.70 11.29 -24.73
N GLU A 517 9.82 12.03 -23.64
CA GLU A 517 8.75 12.88 -23.15
C GLU A 517 8.54 14.07 -24.08
N ASP A 518 7.30 14.25 -24.52
CA ASP A 518 6.88 15.48 -25.16
C ASP A 518 6.61 16.54 -24.07
N ASP A 519 7.66 17.32 -23.78
CA ASP A 519 7.62 18.42 -22.83
C ASP A 519 6.56 19.47 -23.19
N THR A 520 6.27 19.62 -24.47
CA THR A 520 5.26 20.56 -24.97
C THR A 520 3.88 20.09 -24.55
N LEU A 521 3.57 18.81 -24.78
CA LEU A 521 2.28 18.22 -24.42
C LEU A 521 2.02 18.26 -22.91
N VAL A 522 3.04 17.97 -22.09
CA VAL A 522 2.94 18.07 -20.62
C VAL A 522 2.63 19.52 -20.20
N ALA A 523 3.32 20.49 -20.80
CA ALA A 523 3.08 21.90 -20.52
C ALA A 523 1.70 22.37 -21.01
N ASP A 524 1.21 21.86 -22.13
CA ASP A 524 -0.12 22.16 -22.68
C ASP A 524 -1.23 21.66 -21.74
N PHE A 525 -1.10 20.44 -21.21
CA PHE A 525 -2.04 19.92 -20.21
C PHE A 525 -2.05 20.77 -18.93
N LEU A 526 -0.88 21.14 -18.41
CA LEU A 526 -0.81 22.03 -17.24
C LEU A 526 -1.45 23.39 -17.53
N ARG A 527 -1.17 23.98 -18.70
CA ARG A 527 -1.76 25.26 -19.14
C ARG A 527 -3.28 25.20 -19.28
N ALA A 528 -3.83 24.08 -19.73
CA ALA A 528 -5.27 23.88 -19.84
C ALA A 528 -5.96 23.63 -18.48
N LEU A 529 -5.33 22.86 -17.60
CA LEU A 529 -5.95 22.35 -16.38
C LEU A 529 -5.83 23.30 -15.17
N LEU A 530 -4.66 23.95 -14.99
CA LEU A 530 -4.40 24.80 -13.83
C LEU A 530 -5.34 26.02 -13.69
N PRO A 531 -5.81 26.69 -14.76
CA PRO A 531 -6.76 27.79 -14.63
C PRO A 531 -8.10 27.38 -14.00
N LEU A 532 -8.48 26.10 -14.11
CA LEU A 532 -9.72 25.56 -13.56
C LEU A 532 -9.68 25.39 -12.04
N LEU A 533 -8.48 25.29 -11.47
CA LEU A 533 -8.26 25.16 -10.04
C LEU A 533 -8.49 26.51 -9.35
N ARG A 534 -9.24 26.52 -8.24
CA ARG A 534 -9.47 27.72 -7.43
C ARG A 534 -8.20 28.12 -6.64
N PRO A 535 -8.12 29.35 -6.11
CA PRO A 535 -7.10 29.70 -5.12
C PRO A 535 -7.13 28.73 -3.93
N GLU A 536 -5.97 28.29 -3.47
CA GLU A 536 -5.78 27.24 -2.45
C GLU A 536 -6.29 25.84 -2.87
N GLY A 537 -6.67 25.65 -4.13
CA GLY A 537 -7.04 24.33 -4.65
C GLY A 537 -5.84 23.40 -4.73
N VAL A 538 -6.10 22.09 -4.65
CA VAL A 538 -5.06 21.05 -4.68
C VAL A 538 -5.08 20.29 -6.01
N CYS A 539 -3.91 20.15 -6.64
CA CYS A 539 -3.71 19.31 -7.80
C CYS A 539 -2.93 18.04 -7.41
N HIS A 540 -3.40 16.90 -7.89
CA HIS A 540 -2.72 15.60 -7.87
C HIS A 540 -2.22 15.31 -9.29
N TRP A 541 -0.99 15.75 -9.57
CA TRP A 541 -0.38 15.59 -10.89
C TRP A 541 0.42 14.30 -10.95
N TYR A 542 0.03 13.37 -11.83
CA TYR A 542 0.75 12.13 -11.99
C TYR A 542 1.78 12.25 -13.11
N ASP A 543 2.98 11.76 -12.86
CA ASP A 543 4.09 11.88 -13.82
C ASP A 543 4.83 10.55 -13.98
N PHE A 544 5.67 10.48 -15.01
CA PHE A 544 6.58 9.35 -15.22
C PHE A 544 7.99 9.86 -14.99
N VAL A 545 8.68 9.33 -14.00
CA VAL A 545 9.95 9.90 -13.53
C VAL A 545 10.98 8.80 -13.42
N ALA A 546 12.21 9.09 -13.84
CA ALA A 546 13.30 8.14 -13.71
C ALA A 546 13.68 7.92 -12.23
N ASP A 547 14.30 6.77 -11.93
CA ASP A 547 14.70 6.40 -10.57
C ASP A 547 15.64 7.40 -9.91
N TRP A 548 16.52 8.03 -10.69
CA TRP A 548 17.49 9.03 -10.23
C TRP A 548 16.88 10.42 -9.97
N GLU A 549 15.72 10.72 -10.55
CA GLU A 549 14.99 11.97 -10.27
C GLU A 549 14.17 11.88 -8.98
N PHE A 550 13.83 10.66 -8.55
CA PHE A 550 13.08 10.42 -7.32
C PHE A 550 14.00 10.47 -6.08
N PRO A 551 13.59 11.08 -4.94
CA PRO A 551 12.26 11.59 -4.62
C PRO A 551 12.00 13.06 -5.00
N ALA A 552 13.03 13.82 -5.37
CA ALA A 552 12.93 15.26 -5.57
C ALA A 552 11.99 15.65 -6.72
N CYS A 553 11.96 14.84 -7.79
CA CYS A 553 11.17 15.08 -9.01
C CYS A 553 11.38 16.49 -9.57
N GLU A 554 12.63 16.97 -9.61
CA GLU A 554 13.00 18.35 -9.91
C GLU A 554 12.45 18.83 -11.26
N ARG A 555 12.51 17.97 -12.29
CA ARG A 555 11.96 18.26 -13.62
C ARG A 555 10.45 18.53 -13.58
N SER A 556 9.70 17.61 -12.99
CA SER A 556 8.25 17.69 -12.90
C SER A 556 7.80 18.87 -12.03
N THR A 557 8.45 19.08 -10.88
CA THR A 557 8.17 20.20 -9.97
C THR A 557 8.54 21.56 -10.59
N ALA A 558 9.64 21.66 -11.34
CA ALA A 558 10.01 22.85 -12.08
C ALA A 558 8.98 23.21 -13.17
N ARG A 559 8.47 22.21 -13.91
CA ARG A 559 7.41 22.39 -14.91
C ARG A 559 6.10 22.89 -14.29
N ILE A 560 5.68 22.28 -13.18
CA ILE A 560 4.51 22.73 -12.42
C ILE A 560 4.70 24.19 -11.97
N GLY A 561 5.86 24.52 -11.39
CA GLY A 561 6.17 25.88 -10.96
C GLY A 561 6.20 26.89 -12.11
N ALA A 562 6.74 26.52 -13.27
CA ALA A 562 6.73 27.38 -14.45
C ALA A 562 5.30 27.62 -14.97
N ALA A 563 4.46 26.58 -15.02
CA ALA A 563 3.07 26.69 -15.43
C ALA A 563 2.24 27.55 -14.46
N CYS A 564 2.46 27.43 -13.16
CA CYS A 564 1.79 28.27 -12.16
C CYS A 564 2.23 29.75 -12.29
N ARG A 565 3.54 30.01 -12.44
CA ARG A 565 4.06 31.38 -12.66
C ARG A 565 3.50 32.03 -13.92
N ALA A 566 3.33 31.27 -15.00
CA ALA A 566 2.71 31.77 -16.23
C ALA A 566 1.26 32.23 -16.04
N LEU A 567 0.57 31.72 -15.01
CA LEU A 567 -0.77 32.15 -14.61
C LEU A 567 -0.77 33.24 -13.53
N GLY A 568 0.41 33.77 -13.16
CA GLY A 568 0.56 34.73 -12.07
C GLY A 568 0.30 34.12 -10.68
N ARG A 569 0.40 32.80 -10.54
CA ARG A 569 0.15 32.05 -9.30
C ARG A 569 1.42 31.47 -8.73
N GLN A 570 1.44 31.25 -7.42
CA GLN A 570 2.48 30.44 -6.77
C GLN A 570 1.96 29.02 -6.58
N CYS A 571 2.89 28.06 -6.47
CA CYS A 571 2.53 26.71 -6.08
C CYS A 571 3.37 26.25 -4.91
N ARG A 572 2.75 25.53 -3.98
CA ARG A 572 3.42 24.88 -2.86
C ARG A 572 3.31 23.37 -3.05
N ILE A 573 4.46 22.72 -3.21
CA ILE A 573 4.54 21.26 -3.27
C ILE A 573 4.21 20.72 -1.88
N LEU A 574 3.18 19.89 -1.80
CA LEU A 574 2.73 19.23 -0.57
C LEU A 574 3.39 17.86 -0.43
N ARG A 575 3.56 17.14 -1.56
CA ARG A 575 4.12 15.78 -1.56
C ARG A 575 4.62 15.37 -2.94
N CYS A 576 5.73 14.64 -2.99
CA CYS A 576 6.16 13.83 -4.13
C CYS A 576 6.25 12.36 -3.69
N ALA A 577 5.52 11.46 -4.35
CA ALA A 577 5.47 10.05 -3.96
C ALA A 577 5.24 9.13 -5.16
N PRO A 578 5.61 7.84 -5.07
CA PRO A 578 5.21 6.88 -6.08
C PRO A 578 3.69 6.65 -6.01
N ALA A 579 3.02 6.68 -7.16
CA ALA A 579 1.58 6.43 -7.28
C ALA A 579 1.24 4.93 -7.17
N ASN A 580 2.25 4.07 -7.22
CA ASN A 580 2.14 2.63 -7.02
C ASN A 580 3.42 2.09 -6.37
N ASN A 581 3.33 0.94 -5.71
CA ASN A 581 4.47 0.38 -4.98
C ASN A 581 5.52 -0.30 -5.89
N LYS A 582 5.44 -0.13 -7.21
CA LYS A 582 6.32 -0.81 -8.19
C LYS A 582 6.70 0.15 -9.33
N PRO A 583 7.93 0.09 -9.85
CA PRO A 583 8.29 0.75 -11.10
C PRO A 583 7.32 0.38 -12.23
N VAL A 584 7.01 1.34 -13.10
CA VAL A 584 6.16 1.12 -14.28
C VAL A 584 6.96 0.59 -15.47
N ALA A 585 8.27 0.89 -15.50
CA ALA A 585 9.23 0.27 -16.38
C ALA A 585 10.58 0.14 -15.66
N GLU A 586 11.57 -0.48 -16.29
CA GLU A 586 12.93 -0.53 -15.76
C GLU A 586 13.41 0.88 -15.43
N ARG A 587 13.76 1.11 -14.15
CA ARG A 587 14.24 2.40 -13.64
C ARG A 587 13.30 3.59 -13.82
N GLN A 588 12.00 3.34 -13.98
CA GLN A 588 10.99 4.40 -14.13
C GLN A 588 9.80 4.18 -13.18
N TYR A 589 9.46 5.20 -12.41
CA TYR A 589 8.30 5.22 -11.52
C TYR A 589 7.16 6.04 -12.11
N ARG A 590 5.93 5.64 -11.80
CA ARG A 590 4.79 6.56 -11.89
C ARG A 590 4.70 7.27 -10.56
N THR A 591 4.86 8.58 -10.56
CA THR A 591 4.79 9.40 -9.36
C THR A 591 3.50 10.20 -9.33
N VAL A 592 3.16 10.71 -8.16
CA VAL A 592 2.16 11.73 -7.94
C VAL A 592 2.81 12.89 -7.20
N ILE A 593 2.57 14.09 -7.69
CA ILE A 593 3.00 15.35 -7.11
C ILE A 593 1.73 16.07 -6.66
N ASP A 594 1.53 16.09 -5.35
CA ASP A 594 0.44 16.83 -4.72
C ASP A 594 0.93 18.27 -4.50
N PHE A 595 0.22 19.27 -5.03
CA PHE A 595 0.56 20.68 -4.81
C PHE A 595 -0.68 21.56 -4.68
N SER A 596 -0.59 22.63 -3.89
CA SER A 596 -1.60 23.69 -3.84
C SER A 596 -1.19 24.87 -4.71
N VAL A 597 -2.16 25.60 -5.25
CA VAL A 597 -1.93 26.87 -5.97
C VAL A 597 -2.41 28.05 -5.14
N GLU A 598 -1.66 29.14 -5.12
CA GLU A 598 -1.97 30.40 -4.42
C GLU A 598 -2.08 31.55 -5.41
#